data_AF-A0A2V7XXD5-F1
#
_entry.id   AF-A0A2V7XXD5-F1
#
_cell.length_a   1.000
_cell.length_b   1.000
_cell.length_c   1.000
_cell.angle_alpha   90.00
_cell.angle_beta   90.00
_cell.angle_gamma   90.00
#
_symmetry.space_group_name_H-M   'P 1'
#
loop_
_entity.id
_entity.type
_entity.pdbx_description
1 polymer ?
#
loop_
_entity_poly.entity_id
_entity_poly.type
_entity_poly.pdbx_seq_one_letter_code
_entity_poly.pdbx_strand_id
1 'polypeptide(L)'
;IYYEDLVESLVEKLAQSLSQSDKLPRSDRPIPIVLAGGTAKPRGFKDMFEKALSARSLPVDISGVRMAADPITATARGALIAALYEK
;
A
#
# COMPACT_ATOMS: atom_id res chain seq x y z
N ILE A 1 -13.66 -16.00 3.54
CA ILE A 1 -14.85 -15.14 3.42
C ILE A 1 -14.57 -13.75 4.00
N TYR A 2 -14.87 -13.39 5.26
CA TYR A 2 -14.79 -11.97 5.71
C TYR A 2 -13.47 -11.20 5.48
N TYR A 3 -12.30 -11.83 5.62
CA TYR A 3 -11.02 -11.14 5.42
C TYR A 3 -10.66 -10.97 3.94
N GLU A 4 -11.05 -11.91 3.09
CA GLU A 4 -10.81 -11.83 1.64
C GLU A 4 -11.66 -10.70 1.05
N ASP A 5 -12.95 -10.67 1.37
CA ASP A 5 -13.87 -9.61 0.93
C ASP A 5 -13.40 -8.21 1.39
N LEU A 6 -12.85 -8.12 2.61
CA LEU A 6 -12.26 -6.90 3.14
C LEU A 6 -11.05 -6.45 2.31
N VAL A 7 -10.14 -7.37 2.01
CA VAL A 7 -8.93 -7.07 1.23
C VAL A 7 -9.28 -6.73 -0.21
N GLU A 8 -10.23 -7.43 -0.82
CA GLU A 8 -10.73 -7.10 -2.16
C GLU A 8 -11.33 -5.70 -2.20
N SER A 9 -12.18 -5.36 -1.23
CA SER A 9 -12.77 -4.03 -1.09
C SER A 9 -11.70 -2.95 -0.87
N LEU A 10 -10.64 -3.27 -0.13
CA LEU A 10 -9.51 -2.36 0.09
C LEU A 10 -8.75 -2.09 -1.22
N VAL A 11 -8.43 -3.13 -1.98
CA VAL A 11 -7.72 -3.00 -3.26
C VAL A 11 -8.59 -2.27 -4.29
N GLU A 12 -9.90 -2.52 -4.31
CA GLU A 12 -10.83 -1.79 -5.18
C GLU A 12 -10.84 -0.29 -4.88
N LYS A 13 -10.98 0.07 -3.60
CA LYS A 13 -10.94 1.49 -3.17
C LYS A 13 -9.58 2.13 -3.46
N LEU A 14 -8.49 1.38 -3.33
CA LEU A 14 -7.14 1.83 -3.69
C LEU A 14 -7.07 2.14 -5.19
N ALA A 15 -7.53 1.22 -6.05
CA ALA A 15 -7.54 1.41 -7.50
C ALA A 15 -8.37 2.64 -7.91
N GLN A 16 -9.56 2.79 -7.31
CA GLN A 16 -10.43 3.94 -7.53
C GLN A 16 -9.75 5.26 -7.10
N SER A 17 -9.17 5.30 -5.90
CA SER A 17 -8.51 6.49 -5.38
C SER A 17 -7.29 6.89 -6.20
N LEU A 18 -6.52 5.92 -6.71
CA LEU A 18 -5.40 6.20 -7.61
C LEU A 18 -5.92 6.78 -8.93
N SER A 19 -6.98 6.19 -9.50
CA SER A 19 -7.54 6.62 -10.80
C SER A 19 -8.15 8.03 -10.75
N GLN A 20 -8.65 8.45 -9.58
CA GLN A 20 -9.19 9.79 -9.34
C GLN A 20 -8.12 10.82 -8.94
N SER A 21 -6.87 10.40 -8.73
CA SER A 21 -5.82 11.31 -8.26
C SER A 21 -5.16 12.04 -9.43
N ASP A 22 -5.37 13.36 -9.51
CA ASP A 22 -4.77 14.22 -10.53
C ASP A 22 -3.23 14.32 -10.41
N LYS A 23 -2.67 13.94 -9.27
CA LYS A 23 -1.23 14.03 -8.94
C LYS A 23 -0.53 12.68 -8.90
N LEU A 24 -1.01 11.70 -9.68
CA LEU A 24 -0.28 10.45 -9.84
C LEU A 24 1.15 10.74 -10.34
N PRO A 25 2.18 10.12 -9.75
CA PRO A 25 3.53 10.21 -10.27
C PRO A 25 3.52 9.66 -11.70
N ARG A 26 3.80 10.50 -12.69
CA ARG A 26 4.10 10.07 -14.07
C ARG A 26 5.52 9.49 -14.10
N SER A 27 5.71 8.41 -13.36
CA SER A 27 6.97 7.69 -13.26
C SER A 27 6.99 6.62 -14.35
N ASP A 28 7.98 6.64 -15.22
CA ASP A 28 8.27 5.53 -16.16
C ASP A 28 8.73 4.25 -15.42
N ARG A 29 8.93 4.34 -14.09
CA ARG A 29 9.37 3.23 -13.24
C ARG A 29 8.20 2.70 -12.41
N PRO A 30 8.02 1.36 -12.35
CA PRO A 30 7.05 0.73 -11.47
C PRO A 30 7.26 1.12 -10.00
N ILE A 31 6.17 1.36 -9.28
CA ILE A 31 6.15 1.88 -7.91
C ILE A 31 5.97 0.72 -6.91
N PRO A 32 6.79 0.61 -5.85
CA PRO A 32 6.59 -0.41 -4.83
C PRO A 32 5.43 -0.04 -3.89
N ILE A 33 4.64 -1.02 -3.48
CA ILE A 33 3.65 -0.87 -2.40
C ILE A 33 4.27 -1.35 -1.08
N VAL A 34 4.11 -0.55 -0.04
CA VAL A 34 4.61 -0.87 1.31
C VAL A 34 3.43 -1.04 2.25
N LEU A 35 3.29 -2.23 2.82
CA LEU A 35 2.28 -2.52 3.83
C LEU A 35 2.81 -2.14 5.22
N ALA A 36 2.06 -1.29 5.91
CA ALA A 36 2.32 -0.84 7.27
C ALA A 36 1.05 -0.90 8.12
N GLY A 37 1.17 -0.62 9.42
CA GLY A 37 0.09 -0.69 10.39
C GLY A 37 -0.07 -2.07 11.04
N GLY A 38 -0.79 -2.11 12.15
CA GLY A 38 -1.04 -3.35 12.90
C GLY A 38 -1.89 -4.37 12.12
N THR A 39 -2.76 -3.90 11.24
CA THR A 39 -3.64 -4.73 10.40
C THR A 39 -2.90 -5.53 9.34
N ALA A 40 -1.70 -5.09 8.94
CA ALA A 40 -0.85 -5.81 7.99
C ALA A 40 0.05 -6.87 8.66
N LYS A 41 0.11 -6.91 9.99
CA LYS A 41 0.98 -7.82 10.77
C LYS A 41 0.55 -9.31 10.75
N PRO A 42 -0.75 -9.67 10.71
CA PRO A 42 -1.16 -11.07 10.65
C PRO A 42 -0.51 -11.82 9.49
N ARG A 43 -0.11 -13.07 9.73
CA ARG A 43 0.47 -13.94 8.70
C ARG A 43 -0.53 -14.17 7.57
N GLY A 44 -0.05 -14.11 6.32
CA GLY A 44 -0.87 -14.30 5.12
C GLY A 44 -1.59 -13.05 4.62
N PHE A 45 -1.61 -11.93 5.36
CA PHE A 45 -2.22 -10.68 4.89
C PHE A 45 -1.53 -10.15 3.62
N LYS A 46 -0.19 -10.17 3.59
CA LYS A 46 0.60 -9.78 2.41
C LYS A 46 0.18 -10.59 1.19
N ASP A 47 0.14 -11.91 1.32
CA ASP A 47 -0.14 -12.82 0.20
C ASP A 47 -1.58 -12.64 -0.31
N MET A 48 -2.54 -12.45 0.61
CA MET A 48 -3.93 -12.14 0.28
C MET A 48 -4.05 -10.80 -0.46
N PHE A 49 -3.33 -9.78 0.01
CA PHE A 49 -3.29 -8.47 -0.63
C PHE A 49 -2.65 -8.55 -2.02
N GLU A 50 -1.51 -9.24 -2.17
CA GLU A 50 -0.86 -9.45 -3.47
C GLU A 50 -1.79 -10.17 -4.46
N LYS A 51 -2.50 -11.20 -4.00
CA LYS A 51 -3.49 -11.92 -4.82
C LYS A 51 -4.61 -10.99 -5.29
N ALA A 52 -5.22 -10.24 -4.38
CA ALA A 52 -6.27 -9.29 -4.72
C ALA A 52 -5.77 -8.17 -5.66
N LEU A 53 -4.55 -7.69 -5.45
CA LEU A 53 -3.89 -6.68 -6.29
C LEU A 53 -3.66 -7.19 -7.71
N SER A 54 -3.16 -8.42 -7.85
CA SER A 54 -2.87 -9.02 -9.16
C SER A 54 -4.12 -9.24 -10.03
N ALA A 55 -5.29 -9.35 -9.40
CA ALA A 55 -6.56 -9.53 -10.08
C ALA A 55 -7.16 -8.20 -10.60
N ARG A 56 -6.50 -7.06 -10.36
CA ARG A 56 -7.00 -5.72 -10.72
C ARG A 56 -5.98 -4.98 -11.57
N SER A 57 -6.47 -4.19 -12.53
CA SER A 57 -5.64 -3.22 -13.24
C SER A 57 -5.55 -1.93 -12.43
N LEU A 58 -4.35 -1.37 -12.37
CA LEU A 58 -4.07 -0.10 -11.72
C LEU A 58 -3.61 0.92 -12.77
N PRO A 59 -3.85 2.23 -12.56
CA PRO A 59 -3.38 3.28 -13.46
C PRO A 59 -1.85 3.52 -13.38
N VAL A 60 -1.13 2.71 -12.60
CA VAL A 60 0.32 2.77 -12.39
C VAL A 60 0.88 1.36 -12.34
N ASP A 61 2.10 1.19 -12.87
CA ASP A 61 2.81 -0.08 -12.75
C ASP A 61 3.30 -0.28 -11.32
N ILE A 62 3.09 -1.48 -10.77
CA ILE A 62 3.53 -1.84 -9.42
C ILE A 62 4.72 -2.79 -9.49
N SER A 63 5.82 -2.44 -8.82
CA SER A 63 7.04 -3.27 -8.83
C SER A 63 6.95 -4.48 -7.89
N GLY A 64 6.02 -4.46 -6.93
CA GLY A 64 5.82 -5.51 -5.94
C GLY A 64 5.31 -4.96 -4.60
N VAL A 65 4.96 -5.87 -3.70
CA VAL A 65 4.48 -5.54 -2.36
C VAL A 65 5.50 -5.98 -1.31
N ARG A 66 5.83 -5.10 -0.37
CA ARG A 66 6.75 -5.39 0.73
C ARG A 66 6.17 -4.99 2.07
N MET A 67 6.57 -5.68 3.12
CA MET A 67 6.27 -5.28 4.50
C MET A 67 7.23 -4.18 4.95
N ALA A 68 6.73 -3.22 5.72
CA ALA A 68 7.59 -2.35 6.52
C ALA A 68 8.39 -3.18 7.53
N ALA A 69 9.63 -2.77 7.83
CA ALA A 69 10.48 -3.46 8.81
C ALA A 69 9.88 -3.44 10.23
N ASP A 70 9.22 -2.33 10.58
CA ASP A 70 8.42 -2.19 11.80
C ASP A 70 7.06 -1.56 11.43
N PRO A 71 6.05 -2.38 11.05
CA PRO A 71 4.77 -1.88 10.59
C PRO A 71 4.01 -1.04 11.62
N ILE A 72 4.18 -1.32 12.92
CA ILE A 72 3.42 -0.64 13.99
C ILE A 72 3.93 0.79 14.16
N THR A 73 5.24 1.01 14.10
CA THR A 73 5.84 2.33 14.35
C THR A 73 6.20 3.10 13.07
N ALA A 74 6.03 2.50 11.88
CA ALA A 74 6.43 3.08 10.59
C ALA A 74 5.96 4.53 10.40
N THR A 75 4.68 4.81 10.65
CA THR A 75 4.10 6.15 10.48
C THR A 75 4.69 7.15 11.47
N ALA A 76 4.80 6.79 12.75
CA ALA A 76 5.35 7.67 13.78
C ALA A 76 6.83 8.01 13.52
N ARG A 77 7.62 7.03 13.06
CA ARG A 77 9.01 7.26 12.64
C ARG A 77 9.09 8.19 11.43
N GLY A 78 8.21 7.99 10.43
CA GLY A 78 8.14 8.85 9.26
C GLY A 78 7.83 10.30 9.63
N ALA A 79 6.86 10.52 10.53
CA ALA A 79 6.52 11.85 11.03
C ALA A 79 7.68 12.50 11.81
N LEU A 80 8.37 11.74 12.66
CA LEU A 80 9.56 12.23 13.38
C LEU A 80 10.67 12.66 12.40
N ILE A 81 10.94 11.85 11.38
CA ILE A 81 11.93 12.20 10.35
C ILE A 81 11.48 13.47 9.62
N ALA A 82 10.22 13.54 9.16
CA ALA A 82 9.72 14.72 8.46
C ALA A 82 9.91 16.00 9.29
N ALA A 83 9.57 15.99 10.59
CA ALA A 83 9.76 17.12 11.50
C ALA A 83 11.24 17.51 11.69
N LEU A 84 12.17 16.56 11.62
CA LEU A 84 13.61 16.84 11.68
C LEU A 84 14.15 17.46 10.38
N TYR A 85 13.47 17.24 9.25
CA TYR A 85 13.84 17.76 7.93
C TYR A 85 13.11 19.07 7.54
N GLU A 86 12.01 19.41 8.23
CA GLU A 86 11.40 20.75 8.18
C GLU A 86 12.30 21.76 8.91
N LYS A 87 13.34 22.24 8.23
CA LYS A 87 14.14 23.40 8.63
C LYS A 87 13.63 24.68 7.98
#